data_AF-A0A7V4SWR3-F1
#
_entry.id   AF-A0A7V4SWR3-F1
#
_cell.length_a   1.000
_cell.length_b   1.000
_cell.length_c   1.000
_cell.angle_alpha   90.00
_cell.angle_beta   90.00
_cell.angle_gamma   90.00
#
_symmetry.space_group_name_H-M   'P 1'
#
loop_
_entity.id
_entity.type
_entity.pdbx_description
1 polymer ?
#
loop_
_entity_poly.entity_id
_entity_poly.type
_entity_poly.pdbx_seq_one_letter_code
_entity_poly.pdbx_strand_id
1 'polypeptide(L)'
;MLLPWPGHKAYRYRVKQSANDRSGSVMRCTRAQSLFSSYLENSIDNPLRIAFEEHLAACPRCKAAYDRFHAAVVMLEEMPEVEPPPDLHANVMMRVQRARQAAPKPVRWWQIDWQHVFTIRVPARAAAIGVAVLLLVVTAFQLTPLNTTVANIFGIRQSSSNDNSVGIGGELVNPWRPWDSQAEKDSGLSISVRHVSGTAYDLRLSADWEEPVSFTVDAGNRNYNGVVAKNQDAEIRLSPSRNTGLMIAKVLWHRENMPQVEYVFLPARFNEYSSRERLTITLQNTTIREVLSRVSEAYGIVLLVSGDLNKTVAYAVAEDANPSEALYDCLGSAGMSSRALANSIYVVEPVR
;
A
#
# COMPACT_ATOMS: atom_id res chain seq x y z
N MET A 1 -57.84 -32.06 -0.50
CA MET A 1 -59.07 -31.26 -0.24
C MET A 1 -58.63 -29.86 0.18
N LEU A 2 -58.82 -28.93 -0.74
CA LEU A 2 -58.66 -27.48 -0.59
C LEU A 2 -59.80 -26.93 0.26
N LEU A 3 -59.52 -26.08 1.25
CA LEU A 3 -60.44 -25.07 1.80
C LEU A 3 -59.63 -23.97 2.52
N PRO A 4 -60.15 -22.73 2.60
CA PRO A 4 -59.50 -21.58 1.96
C PRO A 4 -59.07 -20.46 2.90
N TRP A 5 -58.15 -19.64 2.41
CA TRP A 5 -57.72 -18.35 2.96
C TRP A 5 -58.84 -17.30 2.98
N PRO A 6 -58.95 -16.48 4.04
CA PRO A 6 -59.70 -15.23 3.99
C PRO A 6 -58.78 -13.99 4.05
N GLY A 7 -58.95 -13.09 3.07
CA GLY A 7 -58.87 -11.64 3.29
C GLY A 7 -57.60 -10.91 2.87
N HIS A 8 -57.44 -10.68 1.56
CA HIS A 8 -56.53 -9.64 1.04
C HIS A 8 -57.11 -8.24 1.34
N LYS A 9 -56.49 -7.50 2.26
CA LYS A 9 -56.58 -6.03 2.29
C LYS A 9 -55.33 -5.46 1.63
N ALA A 10 -55.54 -4.67 0.57
CA ALA A 10 -54.51 -3.95 -0.15
C ALA A 10 -53.89 -2.87 0.77
N TYR A 11 -52.62 -3.06 1.15
CA TYR A 11 -51.85 -2.02 1.83
C TYR A 11 -51.01 -1.26 0.80
N ARG A 12 -51.35 0.02 0.63
CA ARG A 12 -50.55 1.02 -0.08
C ARG A 12 -49.16 1.09 0.56
N TYR A 13 -48.12 0.66 -0.16
CA TYR A 13 -46.74 0.92 0.23
C TYR A 13 -46.47 2.42 0.11
N ARG A 14 -46.45 3.11 1.25
CA ARG A 14 -45.80 4.41 1.42
C ARG A 14 -44.40 4.12 1.95
N VAL A 15 -43.40 4.19 1.09
CA VAL A 15 -41.99 4.18 1.50
C VAL A 15 -41.77 5.43 2.35
N LYS A 16 -41.64 5.23 3.66
CA LYS A 16 -40.99 6.18 4.55
C LYS A 16 -39.74 5.51 5.10
N GLN A 17 -38.60 5.96 4.60
CA GLN A 17 -37.34 5.90 5.33
C GLN A 17 -37.52 6.57 6.69
N SER A 18 -37.11 5.89 7.76
CA SER A 18 -36.35 6.45 8.90
C SER A 18 -36.55 5.60 10.15
N ALA A 19 -35.42 5.28 10.78
CA ALA A 19 -35.24 4.99 12.20
C ALA A 19 -35.94 3.75 12.80
N ASN A 20 -35.17 2.67 12.99
CA ASN A 20 -35.04 2.10 14.33
C ASN A 20 -33.70 1.35 14.48
N ASP A 21 -32.69 2.12 14.87
CA ASP A 21 -31.40 1.66 15.38
C ASP A 21 -31.50 1.72 16.90
N ARG A 22 -31.84 0.59 17.54
CA ARG A 22 -31.60 0.26 18.96
C ARG A 22 -32.31 -1.06 19.36
N SER A 23 -31.63 -2.18 19.11
CA SER A 23 -31.79 -3.40 19.90
C SER A 23 -30.40 -3.93 20.26
N GLY A 24 -29.96 -3.60 21.49
CA GLY A 24 -29.04 -4.32 22.37
C GLY A 24 -27.97 -5.27 21.81
N SER A 25 -27.25 -4.90 20.77
CA SER A 25 -26.01 -5.57 20.33
C SER A 25 -25.10 -4.48 19.76
N VAL A 26 -23.83 -4.47 20.19
CA VAL A 26 -22.82 -3.45 19.82
C VAL A 26 -22.57 -3.41 18.31
N MET A 27 -23.04 -4.40 17.55
CA MET A 27 -22.91 -4.50 16.10
C MET A 27 -24.11 -3.92 15.35
N ARG A 28 -23.85 -3.08 14.34
CA ARG A 28 -24.87 -2.56 13.42
C ARG A 28 -25.26 -3.61 12.38
N CYS A 29 -26.52 -3.62 11.96
CA CYS A 29 -27.03 -4.58 10.96
C CYS A 29 -26.25 -4.57 9.63
N THR A 30 -25.80 -3.40 9.17
CA THR A 30 -24.99 -3.28 7.94
C THR A 30 -23.63 -3.95 8.09
N ARG A 31 -23.01 -3.85 9.27
CA ARG A 31 -21.76 -4.53 9.59
C ARG A 31 -21.98 -6.05 9.66
N ALA A 32 -23.06 -6.50 10.29
CA ALA A 32 -23.40 -7.92 10.33
C ALA A 32 -23.57 -8.51 8.91
N GLN A 33 -24.28 -7.81 8.01
CA GLN A 33 -24.45 -8.28 6.62
C GLN A 33 -23.13 -8.39 5.85
N SER A 34 -22.18 -7.46 6.07
CA SER A 34 -20.86 -7.56 5.44
C SER A 34 -20.02 -8.76 5.89
N LEU A 35 -20.38 -9.38 7.02
CA LEU A 35 -19.66 -10.51 7.60
C LEU A 35 -20.23 -11.88 7.17
N PHE A 36 -21.28 -11.94 6.34
CA PHE A 36 -21.91 -13.21 5.98
C PHE A 36 -20.97 -14.19 5.28
N SER A 37 -20.22 -13.74 4.26
CA SER A 37 -19.25 -14.58 3.53
C SER A 37 -18.11 -15.01 4.44
N SER A 38 -17.51 -14.07 5.17
CA SER A 38 -16.38 -14.34 6.04
C SER A 38 -16.75 -15.31 7.18
N TYR A 39 -17.97 -15.23 7.70
CA TYR A 39 -18.44 -16.15 8.74
C TYR A 39 -18.60 -17.57 8.18
N LEU A 40 -19.14 -17.70 6.95
CA LEU A 40 -19.30 -18.99 6.28
C LEU A 40 -17.95 -19.63 5.95
N GLU A 41 -16.98 -18.83 5.51
CA GLU A 41 -15.60 -19.25 5.22
C GLU A 41 -14.73 -19.45 6.47
N ASN A 42 -15.30 -19.25 7.67
CA ASN A 42 -14.60 -19.30 8.95
C ASN A 42 -13.34 -18.40 8.99
N SER A 43 -13.39 -17.25 8.30
CA SER A 43 -12.29 -16.28 8.14
C SER A 43 -12.43 -15.05 9.05
N ILE A 44 -13.26 -15.14 10.11
CA ILE A 44 -13.48 -14.08 11.09
C ILE A 44 -12.75 -14.41 12.40
N ASP A 45 -12.07 -13.43 12.99
CA ASP A 45 -11.45 -13.54 14.31
C ASP A 45 -12.47 -13.88 15.41
N ASN A 46 -12.05 -14.69 16.38
CA ASN A 46 -12.93 -15.23 17.42
C ASN A 46 -13.73 -14.17 18.20
N PRO A 47 -13.17 -13.01 18.61
CA PRO A 47 -13.95 -11.96 19.30
C PRO A 47 -15.04 -11.35 18.40
N LEU A 48 -14.75 -11.17 17.11
CA LEU A 48 -15.70 -10.60 16.15
C LEU A 48 -16.80 -11.61 15.78
N ARG A 49 -16.46 -12.91 15.76
CA ARG A 49 -17.41 -14.01 15.59
C ARG A 49 -18.46 -14.04 16.70
N ILE A 50 -18.02 -13.95 17.97
CA ILE A 50 -18.93 -13.93 19.12
C ILE A 50 -19.90 -12.74 19.03
N ALA A 51 -19.40 -11.54 18.74
CA ALA A 51 -20.24 -10.35 18.60
C ALA A 51 -21.24 -10.45 17.43
N PHE A 52 -20.86 -11.15 16.35
CA PHE A 52 -21.73 -11.41 15.22
C PHE A 52 -22.83 -12.43 15.56
N GLU A 53 -22.48 -13.52 16.24
CA GLU A 53 -23.44 -14.54 16.69
C GLU A 53 -24.45 -13.97 17.70
N GLU A 54 -23.99 -13.15 18.64
CA GLU A 54 -24.85 -12.38 19.55
C GLU A 54 -25.80 -11.46 18.77
N HIS A 55 -25.32 -10.82 17.71
CA HIS A 55 -26.17 -9.98 16.86
C HIS A 55 -27.23 -10.79 16.09
N LEU A 56 -26.86 -11.96 15.55
CA LEU A 56 -27.81 -12.84 14.88
C LEU A 56 -28.87 -13.38 15.84
N ALA A 57 -28.50 -13.65 17.10
CA ALA A 57 -29.43 -14.05 18.15
C ALA A 57 -30.38 -12.90 18.55
N ALA A 58 -29.89 -11.66 18.58
CA ALA A 58 -30.66 -10.48 19.00
C ALA A 58 -31.50 -9.85 17.86
N CYS A 59 -31.12 -10.02 16.59
CA CYS A 59 -31.75 -9.36 15.44
C CYS A 59 -32.39 -10.37 14.47
N PRO A 60 -33.73 -10.59 14.54
CA PRO A 60 -34.44 -11.52 13.65
C PRO A 60 -34.30 -11.20 12.17
N ARG A 61 -34.15 -9.91 11.82
CA ARG A 61 -33.97 -9.48 10.42
C ARG A 61 -32.62 -9.95 9.85
N CYS A 62 -31.55 -9.82 10.63
CA CYS A 62 -30.22 -10.27 10.22
C CYS A 62 -30.15 -11.80 10.18
N LYS A 63 -30.79 -12.49 11.13
CA LYS A 63 -30.90 -13.95 11.10
C LYS A 63 -31.59 -14.46 9.83
N ALA A 64 -32.77 -13.92 9.50
CA ALA A 64 -33.49 -14.30 8.28
C ALA A 64 -32.72 -13.97 6.99
N ALA A 65 -31.94 -12.90 6.98
CA ALA A 65 -31.09 -12.55 5.84
C ALA A 65 -29.91 -13.53 5.71
N TYR A 66 -29.28 -13.91 6.82
CA TYR A 66 -28.20 -14.90 6.84
C TYR A 66 -28.69 -16.28 6.39
N ASP A 67 -29.88 -16.71 6.83
CA ASP A 67 -30.44 -18.02 6.44
C ASP A 67 -30.70 -18.12 4.94
N ARG A 68 -31.17 -17.03 4.31
CA ARG A 68 -31.35 -16.97 2.84
C ARG A 68 -30.02 -17.00 2.11
N PHE A 69 -29.01 -16.28 2.63
CA PHE A 69 -27.66 -16.28 2.08
C PHE A 69 -27.05 -17.69 2.14
N HIS A 70 -27.11 -18.33 3.31
CA HIS A 70 -26.62 -19.69 3.52
C HIS A 70 -27.31 -20.70 2.59
N ALA A 71 -28.64 -20.63 2.47
CA ALA A 71 -29.38 -21.49 1.55
C ALA A 71 -28.93 -21.31 0.08
N ALA A 72 -28.64 -20.08 -0.34
CA ALA A 72 -28.14 -19.82 -1.69
C ALA A 72 -26.74 -20.42 -1.92
N VAL A 73 -25.86 -20.37 -0.92
CA VAL A 73 -24.52 -20.99 -1.03
C VAL A 73 -24.60 -22.51 -1.09
N VAL A 74 -25.44 -23.14 -0.26
CA VAL A 74 -25.66 -24.60 -0.32
C VAL A 74 -26.17 -25.04 -1.70
N MET A 75 -27.07 -24.27 -2.32
CA MET A 75 -27.52 -24.56 -3.69
C MET A 75 -26.40 -24.48 -4.74
N LEU A 76 -25.39 -23.62 -4.53
CA LEU A 76 -24.23 -23.53 -5.40
C LEU A 76 -23.24 -24.67 -5.16
N GLU A 77 -23.10 -25.15 -3.92
CA GLU A 77 -22.28 -26.32 -3.58
C GLU A 77 -22.87 -27.62 -4.12
N GLU A 78 -24.19 -27.70 -4.28
CA GLU A 78 -24.89 -28.84 -4.90
C GLU A 78 -24.74 -28.90 -6.44
N MET A 79 -24.07 -27.91 -7.05
CA MET A 79 -23.81 -27.93 -8.49
C MET A 79 -22.83 -29.07 -8.85
N PRO A 80 -23.01 -29.71 -10.02
CA PRO A 80 -22.12 -30.80 -10.44
C PRO A 80 -20.69 -30.29 -10.59
N GLU A 81 -19.75 -31.01 -9.97
CA GLU A 81 -18.33 -30.76 -10.14
C GLU A 81 -17.94 -31.02 -11.59
N VAL A 82 -17.39 -30.00 -12.25
CA VAL A 82 -16.95 -30.09 -13.64
C VAL A 82 -15.58 -30.74 -13.66
N GLU A 83 -15.44 -31.86 -14.38
CA GLU A 83 -14.14 -32.50 -14.55
C GLU A 83 -13.16 -31.51 -15.20
N PRO A 84 -12.02 -31.23 -14.56
CA PRO A 84 -11.00 -30.37 -15.15
C PRO A 84 -10.44 -31.04 -16.42
N PRO A 85 -10.07 -30.27 -17.46
CA PRO A 85 -9.41 -30.82 -18.63
C PRO A 85 -8.18 -31.66 -18.25
N PRO A 86 -7.91 -32.79 -18.93
CA PRO A 86 -6.84 -33.72 -18.54
C PRO A 86 -5.46 -33.06 -18.49
N ASP A 87 -5.25 -32.02 -19.28
CA ASP A 87 -3.97 -31.29 -19.35
C ASP A 87 -3.86 -30.15 -18.33
N LEU A 88 -4.93 -29.81 -17.59
CA LEU A 88 -4.92 -28.68 -16.66
C LEU A 88 -3.87 -28.87 -15.56
N HIS A 89 -3.85 -30.06 -14.95
CA HIS A 89 -2.91 -30.38 -13.88
C HIS A 89 -1.45 -30.31 -14.38
N ALA A 90 -1.18 -30.88 -15.55
CA ALA A 90 0.14 -30.85 -16.16
C ALA A 90 0.59 -29.41 -16.49
N ASN A 91 -0.29 -28.60 -17.07
CA ASN A 91 -0.01 -27.20 -17.42
C ASN A 91 0.22 -26.33 -16.18
N VAL A 92 -0.58 -26.50 -15.13
CA VAL A 92 -0.40 -25.80 -13.85
C VAL A 92 0.94 -26.19 -13.22
N MET A 93 1.23 -27.49 -13.10
CA MET A 93 2.48 -27.96 -12.50
C MET A 93 3.72 -27.53 -13.30
N MET A 94 3.62 -27.47 -14.62
CA MET A 94 4.68 -26.93 -15.48
C MET A 94 4.91 -25.44 -15.22
N ARG A 95 3.84 -24.64 -15.09
CA ARG A 95 3.95 -23.20 -14.75
C ARG A 95 4.55 -23.01 -13.36
N VAL A 96 4.13 -23.80 -12.37
CA VAL A 96 4.71 -23.78 -11.01
C VAL A 96 6.19 -24.15 -11.02
N GLN A 97 6.59 -25.16 -11.79
CA GLN A 97 8.00 -25.56 -11.92
C GLN A 97 8.84 -24.49 -12.61
N ARG A 98 8.33 -23.86 -13.66
CA ARG A 98 9.01 -22.74 -14.32
C ARG A 98 9.18 -21.55 -13.36
N ALA A 99 8.16 -21.22 -12.58
CA ALA A 99 8.25 -20.18 -11.55
C ALA A 99 9.31 -20.52 -10.48
N ARG A 100 9.40 -21.79 -10.05
CA ARG A 100 10.44 -22.26 -9.11
C ARG A 100 11.86 -22.24 -9.71
N GLN A 101 12.00 -22.50 -11.00
CA GLN A 101 13.30 -22.48 -11.70
C GLN A 101 13.76 -21.07 -12.04
N ALA A 102 12.82 -20.15 -12.30
CA ALA A 102 13.09 -18.73 -12.52
C ALA A 102 13.37 -17.96 -11.22
N ALA A 103 13.03 -18.53 -10.06
CA ALA A 103 13.41 -17.97 -8.76
C ALA A 103 14.94 -18.09 -8.56
N PRO A 104 15.66 -16.98 -8.29
CA PRO A 104 17.09 -17.04 -8.05
C PRO A 104 17.39 -17.91 -6.81
N LYS A 105 18.32 -18.85 -6.95
CA LYS A 105 18.81 -19.63 -5.80
C LYS A 105 19.42 -18.65 -4.78
N PRO A 106 19.09 -18.74 -3.48
CA PRO A 106 19.63 -17.84 -2.47
C PRO A 106 21.15 -18.00 -2.43
N VAL A 107 21.86 -16.99 -2.90
CA VAL A 107 23.32 -16.94 -2.79
C VAL A 107 23.62 -16.68 -1.32
N ARG A 108 24.14 -17.71 -0.66
CA ARG A 108 24.54 -17.70 0.75
C ARG A 108 25.71 -16.72 0.92
N TRP A 109 25.43 -15.50 1.35
CA TRP A 109 26.40 -14.41 1.52
C TRP A 109 27.59 -14.74 2.44
N TRP A 110 27.49 -15.79 3.25
CA TRP A 110 28.58 -16.36 4.05
C TRP A 110 29.58 -17.25 3.28
N GLN A 111 29.38 -17.48 1.97
CA GLN A 111 30.36 -18.13 1.09
C GLN A 111 31.18 -17.14 0.25
N ILE A 112 30.99 -15.83 0.48
CA ILE A 112 31.83 -14.79 -0.12
C ILE A 112 33.18 -14.84 0.60
N ASP A 113 34.25 -15.10 -0.14
CA ASP A 113 35.61 -15.15 0.39
C ASP A 113 36.12 -13.72 0.68
N TRP A 114 35.77 -13.21 1.85
CA TRP A 114 36.10 -11.86 2.33
C TRP A 114 37.61 -11.59 2.44
N GLN A 115 38.46 -12.61 2.28
CA GLN A 115 39.92 -12.47 2.34
C GLN A 115 40.49 -11.74 1.12
N HIS A 116 39.80 -11.77 -0.03
CA HIS A 116 40.28 -11.15 -1.26
C HIS A 116 39.73 -9.73 -1.50
N VAL A 117 38.67 -9.31 -0.81
CA VAL A 117 38.07 -7.97 -0.97
C VAL A 117 38.85 -6.89 -0.20
N PHE A 118 39.53 -7.24 0.89
CA PHE A 118 40.28 -6.29 1.74
C PHE A 118 41.79 -6.20 1.46
N THR A 119 42.31 -6.88 0.43
CA THR A 119 43.74 -6.80 0.05
C THR A 119 44.02 -5.75 -1.03
N ILE A 120 43.26 -4.66 -1.07
CA ILE A 120 43.64 -3.47 -1.82
C ILE A 120 44.81 -2.83 -1.06
N ARG A 121 46.05 -3.09 -1.52
CA ARG A 121 47.26 -2.41 -1.04
C ARG A 121 47.21 -0.93 -1.47
N VAL A 122 46.61 -0.09 -0.63
CA VAL A 122 46.65 1.36 -0.83
C VAL A 122 48.09 1.84 -0.59
N PRO A 123 48.75 2.49 -1.55
CA PRO A 123 50.10 3.00 -1.36
C PRO A 123 50.11 4.08 -0.27
N ALA A 124 51.10 4.04 0.63
CA ALA A 124 51.21 4.87 1.84
C ALA A 124 51.05 6.39 1.63
N ARG A 125 51.22 6.87 0.40
CA ARG A 125 51.06 8.29 0.02
C ARG A 125 49.58 8.76 0.02
N ALA A 126 48.60 7.86 -0.13
CA ALA A 126 47.18 8.23 -0.11
C ALA A 126 46.60 8.37 1.31
N ALA A 127 47.15 7.64 2.29
CA ALA A 127 46.73 7.74 3.69
C ALA A 127 47.10 9.10 4.32
N ALA A 128 48.26 9.67 3.95
CA ALA A 128 48.72 10.96 4.49
C ALA A 128 47.82 12.14 4.07
N ILE A 129 47.28 12.11 2.85
CA ILE A 129 46.36 13.15 2.35
C ILE A 129 45.01 13.05 3.08
N GLY A 130 44.51 11.84 3.31
CA GLY A 130 43.25 11.63 4.05
C GLY A 130 43.32 12.15 5.49
N VAL A 131 44.43 11.90 6.19
CA VAL A 131 44.65 12.37 7.57
C VAL A 131 44.79 13.89 7.64
N ALA A 132 45.48 14.52 6.68
CA ALA A 132 45.63 15.96 6.63
C ALA A 132 44.29 16.68 6.37
N VAL A 133 43.44 16.14 5.50
CA VAL A 133 42.10 16.68 5.23
C VAL A 133 41.20 16.54 6.45
N LEU A 134 41.24 15.39 7.14
CA LEU A 134 40.48 15.17 8.38
C LEU A 134 40.91 16.13 9.49
N LEU A 135 42.22 16.35 9.68
CA LEU A 135 42.73 17.31 10.65
C LEU A 135 42.32 18.74 10.31
N LEU A 136 42.34 19.14 9.04
CA LEU A 136 41.84 20.45 8.61
C LEU A 136 40.36 20.64 8.90
N VAL A 137 39.53 19.64 8.63
CA VAL A 137 38.08 19.67 8.93
C VAL A 137 37.84 19.78 10.43
N VAL A 138 38.58 19.02 11.25
CA VAL A 138 38.47 19.10 12.72
C VAL A 138 38.93 20.47 13.24
N THR A 139 40.02 21.03 12.72
CA THR A 139 40.47 22.38 13.13
C THR A 139 39.49 23.47 12.69
N ALA A 140 38.87 23.35 11.52
CA ALA A 140 37.84 24.27 11.05
C ALA A 140 36.57 24.20 11.93
N PHE A 141 36.23 22.99 12.41
CA PHE A 141 35.09 22.77 13.31
C PHE A 141 35.33 23.34 14.73
N GLN A 142 36.58 23.39 15.20
CA GLN A 142 36.96 23.93 16.51
C GLN A 142 37.05 25.47 16.53
N LEU A 143 37.22 26.12 15.37
CA LEU A 143 37.42 27.58 15.26
C LEU A 143 36.14 28.37 14.91
N THR A 144 35.01 27.69 14.66
CA THR A 144 33.70 28.34 14.58
C THR A 144 33.01 28.28 15.94
N PRO A 145 32.80 29.40 16.66
CA PRO A 145 32.04 29.37 17.91
C PRO A 145 30.58 28.99 17.62
N LEU A 146 30.24 27.72 17.82
CA LEU A 146 28.88 27.19 17.82
C LEU A 146 28.12 27.67 19.06
N ASN A 147 27.83 28.96 19.11
CA ASN A 147 26.86 29.54 20.04
C ASN A 147 26.13 30.66 19.30
N THR A 148 25.20 30.29 18.41
CA THR A 148 24.05 31.12 17.95
C THR A 148 23.12 30.39 16.96
N THR A 149 22.91 29.07 17.10
CA THR A 149 21.96 28.38 16.20
C THR A 149 21.21 27.21 16.85
N VAL A 150 20.71 27.43 18.07
CA VAL A 150 19.75 26.49 18.70
C VAL A 150 18.49 27.17 19.25
N ALA A 151 18.26 28.45 18.92
CA ALA A 151 17.07 29.19 19.37
C ALA A 151 15.94 29.32 18.32
N ASN A 152 16.11 28.79 17.10
CA ASN A 152 15.09 28.89 16.03
C ASN A 152 14.29 27.59 15.78
N ILE A 153 14.50 26.55 16.58
CA ILE A 153 13.75 25.28 16.44
C ILE A 153 12.47 25.29 17.30
N PHE A 154 12.36 26.19 18.28
CA PHE A 154 11.18 26.36 19.13
C PHE A 154 10.76 27.83 19.17
N GLY A 155 10.03 28.28 18.14
CA GLY A 155 9.56 29.66 18.05
C GLY A 155 8.33 29.80 17.17
N ILE A 156 7.19 30.03 17.80
CA ILE A 156 5.93 30.38 17.16
C ILE A 156 6.09 31.72 16.38
N ARG A 157 5.79 31.67 15.07
CA ARG A 157 5.34 32.73 14.13
C ARG A 157 6.30 33.87 13.70
N GLN A 158 6.56 33.96 12.38
CA GLN A 158 6.04 35.03 11.50
C GLN A 158 6.44 34.84 10.02
N SER A 159 5.43 34.58 9.18
CA SER A 159 5.26 35.00 7.77
C SER A 159 6.51 35.35 6.95
N SER A 160 6.97 34.40 6.13
CA SER A 160 7.69 34.67 4.87
C SER A 160 6.97 33.95 3.73
N SER A 161 6.64 34.69 2.67
CA SER A 161 5.61 34.39 1.67
C SER A 161 6.01 33.37 0.60
N ASN A 162 6.55 32.21 0.99
CA ASN A 162 6.80 31.07 0.09
C ASN A 162 6.84 29.69 0.82
N ASP A 163 6.27 29.61 2.03
CA ASP A 163 6.29 28.40 2.86
C ASP A 163 5.34 27.32 2.34
N ASN A 164 5.90 26.21 1.84
CA ASN A 164 5.19 24.94 1.60
C ASN A 164 5.15 24.06 2.87
N SER A 165 5.15 24.67 4.06
CA SER A 165 4.94 23.94 5.31
C SER A 165 3.53 23.35 5.27
N VAL A 166 3.42 22.02 5.37
CA VAL A 166 2.12 21.33 5.38
C VAL A 166 1.44 21.72 6.69
N GLY A 167 0.45 22.61 6.58
CA GLY A 167 -0.32 23.08 7.71
C GLY A 167 -0.99 21.90 8.42
N ILE A 168 -0.70 21.76 9.72
CA ILE A 168 -1.41 20.86 10.61
C ILE A 168 -2.89 21.25 10.59
N GLY A 169 -3.76 20.32 10.20
CA GLY A 169 -5.19 20.36 10.53
C GLY A 169 -6.04 21.39 9.78
N GLY A 170 -5.90 21.49 8.45
CA GLY A 170 -6.99 22.05 7.64
C GLY A 170 -8.23 21.15 7.74
N GLU A 171 -9.40 21.73 8.00
CA GLU A 171 -10.67 21.02 8.18
C GLU A 171 -10.93 20.06 7.01
N LEU A 172 -11.05 18.77 7.33
CA LEU A 172 -11.20 17.66 6.38
C LEU A 172 -12.40 17.94 5.45
N VAL A 173 -12.13 18.30 4.19
CA VAL A 173 -13.20 18.44 3.17
C VAL A 173 -13.80 17.06 2.84
N ASN A 174 -13.11 15.96 3.16
CA ASN A 174 -13.66 14.61 3.19
C ASN A 174 -12.89 13.70 4.17
N PRO A 175 -13.53 13.14 5.20
CA PRO A 175 -12.87 12.21 6.11
C PRO A 175 -12.46 10.91 5.40
N TRP A 176 -11.29 10.38 5.76
CA TRP A 176 -10.80 9.09 5.28
C TRP A 176 -11.73 7.95 5.71
N ARG A 177 -12.11 7.11 4.73
CA ARG A 177 -12.96 5.95 4.90
C ARG A 177 -12.09 4.70 5.16
N PRO A 178 -12.62 3.68 5.85
CA PRO A 178 -11.88 2.46 6.19
C PRO A 178 -11.33 1.66 4.99
N TRP A 179 -11.83 1.91 3.78
CA TRP A 179 -11.40 1.28 2.52
C TRP A 179 -10.50 2.16 1.66
N ASP A 180 -10.06 3.32 2.17
CA ASP A 180 -9.00 4.11 1.54
C ASP A 180 -7.64 3.48 1.87
N SER A 181 -7.17 2.57 1.01
CA SER A 181 -5.75 2.26 0.75
C SER A 181 -4.79 2.20 1.95
N GLN A 182 -5.18 1.61 3.08
CA GLN A 182 -4.28 1.50 4.23
C GLN A 182 -3.38 0.26 4.06
N ALA A 183 -2.10 0.49 3.73
CA ALA A 183 -1.06 -0.48 4.02
C ALA A 183 -0.72 -0.37 5.50
N GLU A 184 -1.29 -1.23 6.34
CA GLU A 184 -0.69 -1.50 7.64
C GLU A 184 0.68 -2.12 7.38
N LYS A 185 1.72 -1.39 7.78
CA LYS A 185 3.09 -1.87 7.76
C LYS A 185 3.42 -2.29 9.17
N ASP A 186 4.13 -3.41 9.30
CA ASP A 186 4.72 -3.89 10.56
C ASP A 186 5.60 -2.84 11.26
N SER A 187 5.93 -1.74 10.57
CA SER A 187 6.74 -0.63 11.06
C SER A 187 5.94 0.52 11.66
N GLY A 188 4.62 0.46 11.88
CA GLY A 188 3.82 1.53 12.52
C GLY A 188 3.84 2.90 11.80
N LEU A 189 4.33 2.94 10.56
CA LEU A 189 4.29 4.07 9.64
C LEU A 189 3.43 3.65 8.46
N SER A 190 2.52 4.52 8.01
CA SER A 190 1.73 4.22 6.83
C SER A 190 1.60 5.40 5.89
N ILE A 191 1.59 5.06 4.60
CA ILE A 191 1.29 5.96 3.50
C ILE A 191 -0.03 5.48 2.89
N SER A 192 -1.04 6.33 2.90
CA SER A 192 -2.32 6.08 2.21
C SER A 192 -2.45 7.03 1.03
N VAL A 193 -2.93 6.53 -0.11
CA VAL A 193 -3.15 7.34 -1.32
C VAL A 193 -4.62 7.26 -1.71
N ARG A 194 -5.19 8.41 -2.08
CA ARG A 194 -6.49 8.50 -2.73
C ARG A 194 -6.39 9.31 -4.02
N HIS A 195 -6.93 8.80 -5.12
CA HIS A 195 -7.18 9.62 -6.32
C HIS A 195 -8.42 10.49 -6.09
N VAL A 196 -8.31 11.79 -6.38
CA VAL A 196 -9.39 12.76 -6.15
C VAL A 196 -10.15 13.02 -7.44
N SER A 197 -9.46 13.60 -8.42
CA SER A 197 -10.02 13.92 -9.74
C SER A 197 -8.91 14.36 -10.68
N GLY A 198 -9.08 14.13 -11.98
CA GLY A 198 -8.08 14.51 -12.97
C GLY A 198 -6.72 13.89 -12.67
N THR A 199 -5.70 14.73 -12.40
CA THR A 199 -4.37 14.27 -11.98
C THR A 199 -4.14 14.43 -10.47
N ALA A 200 -5.09 14.91 -9.69
CA ALA A 200 -4.88 15.16 -8.27
C ALA A 200 -5.00 13.89 -7.42
N TYR A 201 -4.04 13.69 -6.52
CA TYR A 201 -3.99 12.65 -5.51
C TYR A 201 -3.81 13.28 -4.13
N ASP A 202 -4.49 12.75 -3.13
CA ASP A 202 -4.26 13.06 -1.73
C ASP A 202 -3.43 11.94 -1.10
N LEU A 203 -2.33 12.32 -0.46
CA LEU A 203 -1.41 11.45 0.25
C LEU A 203 -1.56 11.70 1.75
N ARG A 204 -1.90 10.67 2.53
CA ARG A 204 -1.92 10.73 3.99
C ARG A 204 -0.75 9.95 4.56
N LEU A 205 0.02 10.63 5.38
CA LEU A 205 1.13 10.08 6.15
C LEU A 205 0.67 9.98 7.60
N SER A 206 0.84 8.83 8.21
CA SER A 206 0.46 8.59 9.61
C SER A 206 1.47 7.71 10.32
N ALA A 207 1.51 7.84 11.65
CA ALA A 207 2.33 7.02 12.54
C ALA A 207 1.50 6.57 13.74
N ASP A 208 1.71 5.34 14.19
CA ASP A 208 0.99 4.77 15.34
C ASP A 208 1.67 5.05 16.69
N TRP A 209 2.76 5.82 16.68
CA TRP A 209 3.58 6.12 17.87
C TRP A 209 3.25 7.48 18.46
N GLU A 210 3.33 7.59 19.79
CA GLU A 210 3.16 8.89 20.45
C GLU A 210 4.33 9.84 20.20
N GLU A 211 5.52 9.29 19.93
CA GLU A 211 6.69 10.09 19.58
C GLU A 211 6.58 10.65 18.15
N PRO A 212 6.81 11.96 17.97
CA PRO A 212 6.71 12.61 16.66
C PRO A 212 7.80 12.13 15.71
N VAL A 213 7.39 11.73 14.51
CA VAL A 213 8.28 11.35 13.41
C VAL A 213 8.26 12.44 12.35
N SER A 214 9.41 13.03 12.07
CA SER A 214 9.51 13.99 10.97
C SER A 214 9.65 13.28 9.63
N PHE A 215 9.10 13.89 8.59
CA PHE A 215 9.15 13.37 7.24
C PHE A 215 9.48 14.47 6.22
N THR A 216 10.03 14.04 5.10
CA THR A 216 10.19 14.85 3.89
C THR A 216 9.60 14.09 2.70
N VAL A 217 8.70 14.72 1.95
CA VAL A 217 8.21 14.23 0.66
C VAL A 217 8.81 15.08 -0.45
N ASP A 218 9.66 14.47 -1.28
CA ASP A 218 10.18 15.05 -2.51
C ASP A 218 9.29 14.61 -3.68
N ALA A 219 8.55 15.55 -4.27
CA ALA A 219 7.68 15.35 -5.42
C ALA A 219 8.29 15.94 -6.72
N GLY A 220 9.61 16.04 -6.80
CA GLY A 220 10.38 16.49 -7.95
C GLY A 220 10.46 18.01 -8.09
N ASN A 221 9.33 18.71 -8.14
CA ASN A 221 9.30 20.18 -8.24
C ASN A 221 8.97 20.88 -6.92
N ARG A 222 8.56 20.11 -5.90
CA ARG A 222 8.17 20.62 -4.58
C ARG A 222 8.58 19.61 -3.52
N ASN A 223 9.06 20.15 -2.41
CA ASN A 223 9.33 19.39 -1.20
C ASN A 223 8.34 19.79 -0.12
N TYR A 224 7.84 18.79 0.59
CA TYR A 224 6.92 18.95 1.70
C TYR A 224 7.59 18.39 2.95
N ASN A 225 7.62 19.18 4.01
CA ASN A 225 8.18 18.75 5.30
C ASN A 225 7.09 18.83 6.36
N GLY A 226 7.12 17.90 7.30
CA GLY A 226 6.15 17.87 8.40
C GLY A 226 6.51 16.83 9.45
N VAL A 227 5.57 16.64 10.37
CA VAL A 227 5.69 15.69 11.48
C VAL A 227 4.37 14.94 11.59
N VAL A 228 4.46 13.62 11.84
CA VAL A 228 3.32 12.75 12.15
C VAL A 228 3.53 12.12 13.51
N ALA A 229 2.42 11.84 14.20
CA ALA A 229 2.39 11.12 15.47
C ALA A 229 1.03 10.41 15.59
N LYS A 230 0.83 9.65 16.65
CA LYS A 230 -0.44 9.00 16.94
C LYS A 230 -1.56 10.04 17.03
N ASN A 231 -2.60 9.88 16.21
CA ASN A 231 -3.71 10.83 16.02
C ASN A 231 -3.33 12.18 15.39
N GLN A 232 -2.12 12.31 14.84
CA GLN A 232 -1.66 13.49 14.13
C GLN A 232 -1.08 13.07 12.79
N ASP A 233 -1.93 13.13 11.77
CA ASP A 233 -1.54 12.78 10.41
C ASP A 233 -1.21 14.02 9.59
N ALA A 234 -0.41 13.81 8.54
CA ALA A 234 -0.16 14.83 7.55
C ALA A 234 -0.84 14.46 6.23
N GLU A 235 -1.46 15.44 5.58
CA GLU A 235 -2.13 15.27 4.30
C GLU A 235 -1.51 16.20 3.25
N ILE A 236 -1.16 15.63 2.10
CA ILE A 236 -0.44 16.32 1.03
C ILE A 236 -1.17 16.07 -0.28
N ARG A 237 -1.59 17.15 -0.95
CA ARG A 237 -2.13 17.07 -2.30
C ARG A 237 -1.02 17.14 -3.33
N LEU A 238 -0.92 16.10 -4.16
CA LEU A 238 0.05 15.97 -5.24
C LEU A 238 -0.69 15.90 -6.58
N SER A 239 -0.16 16.60 -7.59
CA SER A 239 -0.77 16.65 -8.92
C SER A 239 0.30 16.41 -9.98
N PRO A 240 0.51 15.16 -10.44
CA PRO A 240 1.44 14.84 -11.51
C PRO A 240 1.12 15.64 -12.77
N SER A 241 2.18 16.07 -13.47
CA SER A 241 2.03 16.76 -14.75
C SER A 241 1.61 15.76 -15.84
N ARG A 242 0.65 16.16 -16.67
CA ARG A 242 0.25 15.34 -17.84
C ARG A 242 1.39 15.15 -18.83
N ASN A 243 2.38 16.04 -18.84
CA ASN A 243 3.51 15.96 -19.77
C ASN A 243 4.55 14.91 -19.38
N THR A 244 4.71 14.64 -18.07
CA THR A 244 5.69 13.66 -17.58
C THR A 244 5.13 12.25 -17.49
N GLY A 245 3.81 12.07 -17.63
CA GLY A 245 3.12 10.77 -17.62
C GLY A 245 3.02 10.12 -16.24
N LEU A 246 4.08 10.25 -15.43
CA LEU A 246 4.22 9.67 -14.09
C LEU A 246 4.97 10.65 -13.18
N MET A 247 4.57 10.71 -11.91
CA MET A 247 5.33 11.36 -10.83
C MET A 247 5.75 10.31 -9.83
N ILE A 248 7.02 10.33 -9.40
CA ILE A 248 7.52 9.48 -8.33
C ILE A 248 7.81 10.38 -7.14
N ALA A 249 6.98 10.30 -6.11
CA ALA A 249 7.22 11.01 -4.85
C ALA A 249 8.08 10.13 -3.93
N LYS A 250 9.18 10.67 -3.42
CA LYS A 250 10.06 9.99 -2.46
C LYS A 250 9.74 10.48 -1.06
N VAL A 251 9.28 9.57 -0.20
CA VAL A 251 8.99 9.83 1.21
C VAL A 251 10.18 9.36 2.04
N LEU A 252 10.79 10.30 2.76
CA LEU A 252 11.88 10.07 3.68
C LEU A 252 11.37 10.27 5.10
N TRP A 253 11.41 9.20 5.90
CA TRP A 253 11.10 9.22 7.32
C TRP A 253 12.39 9.41 8.12
N HIS A 254 12.47 10.47 8.92
CA HIS A 254 13.62 10.76 9.76
C HIS A 254 13.40 10.13 11.14
N ARG A 255 14.06 9.00 11.40
CA ARG A 255 14.10 8.33 12.71
C ARG A 255 15.52 8.30 13.26
N GLU A 256 15.64 8.29 14.58
CA GLU A 256 16.93 8.42 15.29
C GLU A 256 17.98 7.37 14.90
N ASN A 257 17.58 6.15 14.50
CA ASN A 257 18.54 5.06 14.25
C ASN A 257 18.66 4.59 12.79
N MET A 258 17.65 4.75 11.94
CA MET A 258 17.77 4.49 10.49
C MET A 258 16.70 5.27 9.71
N PRO A 259 17.08 6.11 8.72
CA PRO A 259 16.11 6.74 7.84
C PRO A 259 15.44 5.68 6.95
N GLN A 260 14.10 5.69 6.91
CA GLN A 260 13.31 4.81 6.06
C GLN A 260 12.89 5.58 4.80
N VAL A 261 13.10 4.98 3.63
CA VAL A 261 12.78 5.58 2.34
C VAL A 261 11.70 4.76 1.65
N GLU A 262 10.66 5.44 1.18
CA GLU A 262 9.54 4.86 0.45
C GLU A 262 9.25 5.70 -0.78
N TYR A 263 8.63 5.08 -1.77
CA TYR A 263 8.33 5.71 -3.05
C TYR A 263 6.86 5.53 -3.40
N VAL A 264 6.25 6.59 -3.91
CA VAL A 264 4.86 6.60 -4.35
C VAL A 264 4.84 6.96 -5.83
N PHE A 265 4.41 6.00 -6.65
CA PHE A 265 4.28 6.16 -8.10
C PHE A 265 2.85 6.63 -8.39
N LEU A 266 2.72 7.84 -8.94
CA LEU A 266 1.46 8.53 -9.18
C LEU A 266 1.30 8.80 -10.69
N PRO A 267 0.52 7.97 -11.41
CA PRO A 267 0.35 8.15 -12.85
C PRO A 267 -0.50 9.40 -13.12
N ALA A 268 -0.20 10.13 -14.20
CA ALA A 268 -1.01 11.27 -14.62
C ALA A 268 -2.39 10.83 -15.14
N ARG A 269 -2.53 9.56 -15.55
CA ARG A 269 -3.80 8.92 -15.93
C ARG A 269 -4.09 7.79 -14.96
N PHE A 270 -5.01 8.02 -14.03
CA PHE A 270 -5.49 6.98 -13.13
C PHE A 270 -6.56 6.13 -13.84
N ASN A 271 -6.39 4.81 -13.83
CA ASN A 271 -7.40 3.88 -14.32
C ASN A 271 -8.07 3.20 -13.13
N GLU A 272 -9.30 3.58 -12.77
CA GLU A 272 -10.05 2.98 -11.66
C GLU A 272 -10.38 1.49 -11.87
N TYR A 273 -10.37 1.01 -13.12
CA TYR A 273 -10.75 -0.35 -13.51
C TYR A 273 -9.60 -1.12 -14.18
N SER A 274 -8.37 -0.90 -13.72
CA SER A 274 -7.15 -1.50 -14.30
C SER A 274 -7.13 -3.03 -14.32
N SER A 275 -7.94 -3.70 -13.47
CA SER A 275 -8.03 -5.16 -13.42
C SER A 275 -8.53 -5.82 -14.71
N ARG A 276 -9.24 -5.08 -15.56
CA ARG A 276 -9.73 -5.56 -16.87
C ARG A 276 -8.71 -5.37 -18.00
N GLU A 277 -7.70 -4.56 -17.76
CA GLU A 277 -6.71 -4.20 -18.75
C GLU A 277 -5.70 -5.32 -18.86
N ARG A 278 -5.37 -5.70 -20.10
CA ARG A 278 -4.35 -6.71 -20.37
C ARG A 278 -3.33 -6.14 -21.33
N LEU A 279 -2.07 -6.10 -20.92
CA LEU A 279 -0.99 -5.49 -21.70
C LEU A 279 0.22 -6.42 -21.74
N THR A 280 1.08 -6.19 -22.73
CA THR A 280 2.39 -6.85 -22.84
C THR A 280 3.49 -5.86 -22.50
N ILE A 281 4.34 -6.22 -21.54
CA ILE A 281 5.51 -5.44 -21.12
C ILE A 281 6.74 -6.29 -21.38
N THR A 282 7.76 -5.69 -22.00
CA THR A 282 9.04 -6.35 -22.24
C THR A 282 10.17 -5.34 -22.07
N LEU A 283 11.02 -5.58 -21.09
CA LEU A 283 12.17 -4.75 -20.77
C LEU A 283 13.40 -5.65 -20.55
N GLN A 284 14.56 -5.17 -21.00
CA GLN A 284 15.84 -5.87 -20.85
C GLN A 284 16.86 -4.92 -20.22
N ASN A 285 17.78 -5.45 -19.41
CA ASN A 285 18.88 -4.71 -18.79
C ASN A 285 18.44 -3.37 -18.17
N THR A 286 17.41 -3.44 -17.33
CA THR A 286 16.75 -2.27 -16.76
C THR A 286 16.90 -2.23 -15.24
N THR A 287 16.24 -1.29 -14.57
CA THR A 287 16.18 -1.21 -13.10
C THR A 287 14.77 -1.52 -12.60
N ILE A 288 14.64 -1.92 -11.34
CA ILE A 288 13.33 -2.07 -10.69
C ILE A 288 12.52 -0.77 -10.84
N ARG A 289 13.15 0.40 -10.66
CA ARG A 289 12.48 1.70 -10.85
C ARG A 289 11.82 1.80 -12.22
N GLU A 290 12.54 1.51 -13.30
CA GLU A 290 12.02 1.65 -14.65
C GLU A 290 10.92 0.62 -14.95
N VAL A 291 11.05 -0.62 -14.47
CA VAL A 291 9.99 -1.63 -14.58
C VAL A 291 8.70 -1.13 -13.92
N LEU A 292 8.79 -0.66 -12.67
CA LEU A 292 7.64 -0.14 -11.93
C LEU A 292 7.06 1.12 -12.57
N SER A 293 7.91 2.02 -13.09
CA SER A 293 7.46 3.20 -13.84
C SER A 293 6.62 2.79 -15.05
N ARG A 294 7.10 1.84 -15.85
CA ARG A 294 6.40 1.37 -17.04
C ARG A 294 5.09 0.68 -16.70
N VAL A 295 5.08 -0.17 -15.68
CA VAL A 295 3.86 -0.83 -15.21
C VAL A 295 2.84 0.20 -14.71
N SER A 296 3.27 1.14 -13.85
CA SER A 296 2.40 2.18 -13.29
C SER A 296 1.80 3.08 -14.37
N GLU A 297 2.61 3.54 -15.31
CA GLU A 297 2.17 4.40 -16.40
C GLU A 297 1.25 3.66 -17.40
N ALA A 298 1.59 2.42 -17.76
CA ALA A 298 0.85 1.65 -18.76
C ALA A 298 -0.56 1.27 -18.28
N TYR A 299 -0.69 0.78 -17.05
CA TYR A 299 -1.99 0.39 -16.48
C TYR A 299 -2.70 1.53 -15.76
N GLY A 300 -2.06 2.69 -15.59
CA GLY A 300 -2.61 3.81 -14.82
C GLY A 300 -2.83 3.49 -13.34
N ILE A 301 -1.94 2.72 -12.73
CA ILE A 301 -2.04 2.26 -11.34
C ILE A 301 -1.07 2.99 -10.40
N VAL A 302 -1.45 3.14 -9.14
CA VAL A 302 -0.58 3.69 -8.09
C VAL A 302 0.23 2.56 -7.45
N LEU A 303 1.52 2.81 -7.23
CA LEU A 303 2.40 1.87 -6.53
C LEU A 303 2.99 2.53 -5.28
N LEU A 304 2.83 1.86 -4.13
CA LEU A 304 3.54 2.14 -2.89
C LEU A 304 4.71 1.18 -2.77
N VAL A 305 5.93 1.70 -2.87
CA VAL A 305 7.12 0.87 -3.07
C VAL A 305 8.13 1.11 -1.96
N SER A 306 8.77 0.05 -1.48
CA SER A 306 9.89 0.12 -0.52
C SER A 306 11.07 -0.72 -1.00
N GLY A 307 12.27 -0.42 -0.52
CA GLY A 307 13.51 -1.10 -0.92
C GLY A 307 14.33 -0.35 -1.98
N ASP A 308 15.40 -1.00 -2.46
CA ASP A 308 16.33 -0.41 -3.42
C ASP A 308 15.84 -0.56 -4.86
N LEU A 309 15.36 0.55 -5.44
CA LEU A 309 14.84 0.58 -6.81
C LEU A 309 15.93 0.65 -7.88
N ASN A 310 17.19 0.85 -7.52
CA ASN A 310 18.31 0.91 -8.47
C ASN A 310 18.84 -0.48 -8.84
N LYS A 311 18.39 -1.53 -8.13
CA LYS A 311 18.77 -2.91 -8.46
C LYS A 311 18.39 -3.23 -9.90
N THR A 312 19.32 -3.86 -10.61
CA THR A 312 19.14 -4.19 -12.02
C THR A 312 18.31 -5.44 -12.20
N VAL A 313 17.52 -5.44 -13.27
CA VAL A 313 16.69 -6.55 -13.72
C VAL A 313 17.13 -6.88 -15.14
N ALA A 314 17.68 -8.07 -15.33
CA ALA A 314 18.19 -8.50 -16.63
C ALA A 314 17.06 -8.63 -17.66
N TYR A 315 15.90 -9.14 -17.22
CA TYR A 315 14.72 -9.35 -18.06
C TYR A 315 13.44 -9.21 -17.23
N ALA A 316 12.50 -8.40 -17.72
CA ALA A 316 11.17 -8.26 -17.14
C ALA A 316 10.15 -8.40 -18.27
N VAL A 317 9.32 -9.44 -18.19
CA VAL A 317 8.28 -9.72 -19.19
C VAL A 317 6.98 -10.10 -18.53
N ALA A 318 5.92 -9.52 -19.05
CA ALA A 318 4.55 -9.92 -18.81
C ALA A 318 3.84 -9.92 -20.16
N GLU A 319 3.20 -11.02 -20.54
CA GLU A 319 2.49 -11.16 -21.81
C GLU A 319 1.00 -11.25 -21.56
N ASP A 320 0.22 -10.39 -22.22
CA ASP A 320 -1.23 -10.29 -22.06
C ASP A 320 -1.63 -10.41 -20.58
N ALA A 321 -1.04 -9.61 -19.70
CA ALA A 321 -1.17 -9.76 -18.25
C ALA A 321 -2.06 -8.66 -17.67
N ASN A 322 -2.79 -8.93 -16.59
CA ASN A 322 -3.39 -7.86 -15.78
C ASN A 322 -2.32 -7.21 -14.87
N PRO A 323 -2.61 -6.10 -14.15
CA PRO A 323 -1.57 -5.42 -13.37
C PRO A 323 -0.95 -6.28 -12.26
N SER A 324 -1.71 -7.18 -11.63
CA SER A 324 -1.20 -8.07 -10.58
C SER A 324 -0.27 -9.13 -11.16
N GLU A 325 -0.68 -9.74 -12.27
CA GLU A 325 0.13 -10.70 -13.05
C GLU A 325 1.41 -10.02 -13.54
N ALA A 326 1.31 -8.82 -14.10
CA ALA A 326 2.44 -8.08 -14.63
C ALA A 326 3.46 -7.70 -13.55
N LEU A 327 3.00 -7.26 -12.37
CA LEU A 327 3.89 -7.00 -11.23
C LEU A 327 4.58 -8.28 -10.75
N TYR A 328 3.85 -9.39 -10.68
CA TYR A 328 4.40 -10.69 -10.29
C TYR A 328 5.47 -11.18 -11.30
N ASP A 329 5.14 -11.22 -12.58
CA ASP A 329 6.00 -11.73 -13.63
C ASP A 329 7.25 -10.85 -13.85
N CYS A 330 7.09 -9.52 -13.81
CA CYS A 330 8.20 -8.59 -14.03
C CYS A 330 9.16 -8.49 -12.84
N LEU A 331 8.69 -8.72 -11.61
CA LEU A 331 9.46 -8.44 -10.38
C LEU A 331 9.88 -9.69 -9.60
N GLY A 332 9.32 -10.87 -9.90
CA GLY A 332 9.64 -12.10 -9.18
C GLY A 332 11.14 -12.42 -9.15
N SER A 333 11.85 -12.19 -10.26
CA SER A 333 13.30 -12.37 -10.35
C SER A 333 14.12 -11.33 -9.57
N ALA A 334 13.53 -10.16 -9.31
CA ALA A 334 14.16 -9.06 -8.57
C ALA A 334 14.10 -9.25 -7.05
N GLY A 335 13.35 -10.25 -6.56
CA GLY A 335 13.12 -10.49 -5.14
C GLY A 335 12.15 -9.49 -4.51
N MET A 336 11.20 -8.99 -5.30
CA MET A 336 10.11 -8.14 -4.82
C MET A 336 8.80 -8.91 -4.89
N SER A 337 7.93 -8.68 -3.91
CA SER A 337 6.55 -9.13 -3.88
C SER A 337 5.61 -7.95 -4.11
N SER A 338 4.41 -8.22 -4.60
CA SER A 338 3.37 -7.20 -4.73
C SER A 338 2.04 -7.71 -4.19
N ARG A 339 1.21 -6.79 -3.69
CA ARG A 339 -0.16 -7.05 -3.23
C ARG A 339 -1.08 -5.88 -3.58
N ALA A 340 -2.32 -6.17 -3.93
CA ALA A 340 -3.35 -5.15 -4.09
C ALA A 340 -3.79 -4.63 -2.71
N LEU A 341 -3.89 -3.31 -2.57
CA LEU A 341 -4.49 -2.65 -1.39
C LEU A 341 -5.94 -2.25 -1.63
N ALA A 342 -6.17 -1.71 -2.81
CA ALA A 342 -7.45 -1.19 -3.27
C ALA A 342 -7.48 -1.26 -4.80
N ASN A 343 -8.59 -0.84 -5.41
CA ASN A 343 -8.69 -0.80 -6.87
C ASN A 343 -7.56 0.08 -7.45
N SER A 344 -6.73 -0.54 -8.28
CA SER A 344 -5.63 0.13 -8.99
C SER A 344 -4.56 0.74 -8.07
N ILE A 345 -4.46 0.29 -6.81
CA ILE A 345 -3.44 0.71 -5.84
C ILE A 345 -2.77 -0.55 -5.28
N TYR A 346 -1.45 -0.62 -5.43
CA TYR A 346 -0.66 -1.79 -5.06
C TYR A 346 0.50 -1.41 -4.15
N VAL A 347 0.88 -2.34 -3.28
CA VAL A 347 2.12 -2.27 -2.50
C VAL A 347 3.14 -3.22 -3.12
N VAL A 348 4.38 -2.77 -3.21
CA VAL A 348 5.51 -3.55 -3.73
C VAL A 348 6.68 -3.47 -2.73
N GLU A 349 7.08 -4.61 -2.20
CA GLU A 349 8.06 -4.71 -1.10
C GLU A 349 9.05 -5.85 -1.33
N PRO A 350 10.29 -5.77 -0.82
CA PRO A 350 11.24 -6.88 -0.89
C PRO A 350 10.69 -8.13 -0.21
N VAL A 351 10.92 -9.30 -0.82
CA VAL A 351 10.59 -10.59 -0.20
C VAL A 351 11.50 -10.78 1.02
N ARG A 352 10.90 -11.08 2.19
CA ARG A 352 11.61 -11.32 3.45
C ARG A 352 12.20 -12.73 3.55
#